data_AF-A0A7J6X013-F1
#
_entry.id   AF-A0A7J6X013-F1
#
_cell.length_a   1.000
_cell.length_b   1.000
_cell.length_c   1.000
_cell.angle_alpha   90.00
_cell.angle_beta   90.00
_cell.angle_gamma   90.00
#
_symmetry.space_group_name_H-M   'P 1'
#
loop_
_entity.id
_entity.type
_entity.pdbx_description
1 polymer ?
#
loop_
_entity_poly.entity_id
_entity_poly.type
_entity_poly.pdbx_seq_one_letter_code
_entity_poly.pdbx_strand_id
1 'polypeptide(L)'
;MFGNGNGTKGNLISLNLDPDVWEWKWNKGKSFSVKSFYNIILQNHKDNNNSMEMSSHLFLECPVSLQVWQALIGHLARANSILTAQDVKAFLLNWPGLNSRGFGEIIWDILPFSTLWVIWKCRNQAIFNEELFIVAKIVREIKCTVWAWMDVDGNYKNRKKDHTIAELFSNWEGLIQDQW
;
A
#
# COMPACT_ATOMS: atom_id res chain seq x y z
N MET A 1 64.68 -26.99 2.22
CA MET A 1 64.66 -26.38 3.56
C MET A 1 63.44 -25.47 3.64
N PHE A 2 62.55 -25.78 4.59
CA PHE A 2 61.34 -25.04 4.93
C PHE A 2 61.67 -23.80 5.77
N GLY A 3 60.75 -22.84 5.84
CA GLY A 3 60.72 -21.75 6.83
C GLY A 3 60.39 -20.39 6.19
N ASN A 4 59.13 -20.06 5.88
CA ASN A 4 58.02 -19.62 6.75
C ASN A 4 58.11 -18.14 7.15
N GLY A 5 57.05 -17.39 6.83
CA GLY A 5 56.89 -15.96 7.09
C GLY A 5 55.49 -15.50 6.69
N ASN A 6 54.50 -15.86 7.51
CA ASN A 6 53.11 -15.45 7.41
C ASN A 6 52.95 -13.93 7.50
N GLY A 7 52.24 -13.34 6.54
CA GLY A 7 51.72 -11.98 6.60
C GLY A 7 50.37 -11.93 5.90
N THR A 8 49.29 -11.95 6.69
CA THR A 8 47.91 -11.77 6.25
C THR A 8 47.79 -10.48 5.43
N LYS A 9 47.56 -10.58 4.12
CA LYS A 9 47.12 -9.45 3.29
C LYS A 9 45.67 -9.13 3.67
N GLY A 10 45.51 -8.28 4.67
CA GLY A 10 44.25 -7.58 4.89
C GLY A 10 43.96 -6.72 3.66
N ASN A 11 42.78 -6.89 3.07
CA ASN A 11 42.27 -5.93 2.09
C ASN A 11 42.15 -4.57 2.77
N LEU A 12 43.11 -3.68 2.53
CA LEU A 12 42.97 -2.27 2.84
C LEU A 12 41.94 -1.69 1.87
N ILE A 13 40.69 -1.62 2.32
CA ILE A 13 39.67 -0.81 1.68
C ILE A 13 40.08 0.65 1.93
N SER A 14 40.55 1.34 0.90
CA SER A 14 40.74 2.78 0.99
C SER A 14 39.37 3.45 1.08
N LEU A 15 39.02 3.96 2.27
CA LEU A 15 37.88 4.85 2.40
C LEU A 15 38.21 6.13 1.64
N ASN A 16 37.37 6.48 0.66
CA ASN A 16 37.47 7.76 0.01
C ASN A 16 37.22 8.86 1.06
N LEU A 17 38.19 9.77 1.22
CA LEU A 17 38.14 10.90 2.14
C LEU A 17 37.63 12.17 1.45
N ASP A 18 37.23 12.08 0.18
CA ASP A 18 36.53 13.16 -0.50
C ASP A 18 35.24 13.47 0.28
N PRO A 19 34.95 14.75 0.58
CA PRO A 19 33.67 15.12 1.17
C PRO A 19 32.54 14.65 0.26
N ASP A 20 31.46 14.13 0.84
CA ASP A 20 30.23 13.81 0.11
C ASP A 20 29.66 15.11 -0.49
N VAL A 21 30.00 15.39 -1.75
CA VAL A 21 29.44 16.51 -2.50
C VAL A 21 28.31 15.98 -3.39
N TRP A 22 27.08 16.42 -3.11
CA TRP A 22 25.92 16.17 -3.95
C TRP A 22 26.01 17.00 -5.24
N GLU A 23 26.65 16.47 -6.28
CA GLU A 23 26.64 17.08 -7.61
C GLU A 23 25.48 16.58 -8.47
N TRP A 24 24.55 17.49 -8.79
CA TRP A 24 23.42 17.20 -9.68
C TRP A 24 23.86 17.17 -11.15
N LYS A 25 23.78 16.01 -11.80
CA LYS A 25 23.98 15.91 -13.26
C LYS A 25 22.72 16.37 -14.00
N TRP A 26 22.74 17.61 -14.50
CA TRP A 26 21.67 18.20 -15.29
C TRP A 26 21.50 17.51 -16.66
N ASN A 27 20.26 17.43 -17.15
CA ASN A 27 20.03 17.32 -18.59
C ASN A 27 20.39 18.65 -19.27
N LYS A 28 20.76 18.61 -20.57
CA LYS A 28 21.25 19.76 -21.37
C LYS A 28 20.37 21.04 -21.29
N GLY A 29 19.11 20.94 -20.84
CA GLY A 29 18.18 22.06 -20.65
C GLY A 29 18.07 22.62 -19.22
N LYS A 30 18.91 22.22 -18.25
CA LYS A 30 18.86 22.66 -16.84
C LYS A 30 17.48 22.48 -16.14
N SER A 31 16.59 21.66 -16.70
CA SER A 31 15.26 21.42 -16.14
C SER A 31 15.29 20.24 -15.18
N PHE A 32 14.89 20.49 -13.93
CA PHE A 32 14.59 19.45 -12.96
C PHE A 32 13.19 18.90 -13.25
N SER A 33 13.12 17.60 -13.51
CA SER A 33 11.84 16.88 -13.59
C SER A 33 11.79 15.89 -12.45
N VAL A 34 10.69 15.86 -11.73
CA VAL A 34 10.38 14.81 -10.72
C VAL A 34 10.57 13.41 -11.33
N LYS A 35 10.31 13.25 -12.64
CA LYS A 35 10.54 12.01 -13.39
C LYS A 35 12.03 11.68 -13.55
N SER A 36 12.90 12.67 -13.74
CA SER A 36 14.35 12.48 -13.78
C SER A 36 14.90 12.07 -12.42
N PHE A 37 14.41 12.68 -11.33
CA PHE A 37 14.81 12.31 -9.98
C PHE A 37 14.35 10.90 -9.62
N TYR A 38 13.11 10.55 -9.97
CA TYR A 38 12.58 9.20 -9.80
C TYR A 38 13.43 8.15 -10.54
N ASN A 39 13.85 8.45 -11.78
CA ASN A 39 14.72 7.54 -12.55
C ASN A 39 16.13 7.38 -11.96
N ILE A 40 16.70 8.44 -11.36
CA ILE A 40 18.01 8.39 -10.68
C ILE A 40 17.92 7.52 -9.42
N ILE A 41 16.87 7.72 -8.61
CA ILE A 41 16.58 6.87 -7.45
C ILE A 41 16.41 5.40 -7.91
N LEU A 42 15.64 5.15 -8.97
CA LEU A 42 15.45 3.80 -9.50
C LEU A 42 16.74 3.13 -10.02
N GLN A 43 17.66 3.91 -10.60
CA GLN A 43 18.95 3.37 -11.07
C GLN A 43 19.90 3.07 -9.91
N ASN A 44 19.92 3.92 -8.87
CA ASN A 44 20.80 3.76 -7.73
C ASN A 44 20.33 2.68 -6.73
N HIS A 45 19.03 2.36 -6.71
CA HIS A 45 18.47 1.29 -5.85
C HIS A 45 18.53 -0.12 -6.45
N LYS A 46 19.05 -0.29 -7.68
CA LYS A 46 19.20 -1.64 -8.27
C LYS A 46 20.24 -2.53 -7.58
N ASP A 47 21.13 -1.96 -6.77
CA ASP A 47 22.25 -2.71 -6.16
C ASP A 47 22.09 -3.02 -4.67
N ASN A 48 20.93 -2.75 -4.03
CA ASN A 48 20.69 -3.13 -2.64
C ASN A 48 19.25 -3.57 -2.40
N ASN A 49 18.95 -4.86 -2.62
CA ASN A 49 17.86 -5.66 -2.02
C ASN A 49 16.54 -4.95 -1.65
N ASN A 50 16.05 -4.04 -2.47
CA ASN A 50 14.74 -3.42 -2.29
C ASN A 50 13.98 -3.59 -3.61
N SER A 51 13.05 -4.53 -3.62
CA SER A 51 12.09 -4.71 -4.69
C SER A 51 11.48 -3.35 -5.01
N MET A 52 11.65 -2.89 -6.24
CA MET A 52 10.97 -1.72 -6.80
C MET A 52 9.51 -1.76 -6.33
N GLU A 53 9.05 -0.75 -5.56
CA GLU A 53 7.67 -0.68 -5.08
C GLU A 53 6.74 -0.59 -6.29
N MET A 54 6.32 -1.74 -6.80
CA MET A 54 5.27 -1.84 -7.80
C MET A 54 3.94 -1.59 -7.11
N SER A 55 2.95 -1.08 -7.84
CA SER A 55 1.61 -0.86 -7.29
C SER A 55 1.02 -2.14 -6.69
N SER A 56 1.28 -3.31 -7.30
CA SER A 56 0.89 -4.62 -6.73
C SER A 56 1.54 -4.86 -5.37
N HIS A 57 2.84 -4.59 -5.25
CA HIS A 57 3.55 -4.72 -3.98
C HIS A 57 2.95 -3.79 -2.91
N LEU A 58 2.79 -2.50 -3.21
CA LEU A 58 2.25 -1.53 -2.27
C LEU A 58 0.83 -1.91 -1.80
N PHE A 59 -0.04 -2.34 -2.70
CA PHE A 59 -1.47 -2.48 -2.39
C PHE A 59 -1.90 -3.90 -2.01
N LEU A 60 -1.21 -4.94 -2.49
CA LEU A 60 -1.65 -6.33 -2.40
C LEU A 60 -0.63 -7.26 -1.72
N GLU A 61 0.67 -7.02 -1.87
CA GLU A 61 1.70 -7.97 -1.38
C GLU A 61 2.42 -7.49 -0.10
N CYS A 62 2.48 -6.18 0.13
CA CYS A 62 3.18 -5.60 1.27
C CYS A 62 2.58 -6.15 2.58
N PRO A 63 3.40 -6.60 3.54
CA PRO A 63 2.91 -7.19 4.79
C PRO A 63 1.93 -6.30 5.55
N VAL A 64 2.07 -4.97 5.47
CA VAL A 64 1.14 -4.07 6.14
C VAL A 64 -0.18 -3.97 5.39
N SER A 65 -0.15 -3.88 4.06
CA SER A 65 -1.36 -3.89 3.24
C SER A 65 -2.12 -5.21 3.36
N LEU A 66 -1.42 -6.35 3.42
CA LEU A 66 -2.03 -7.65 3.70
C LEU A 66 -2.72 -7.67 5.07
N GLN A 67 -2.09 -7.12 6.11
CA GLN A 67 -2.73 -7.01 7.43
C GLN A 67 -3.96 -6.10 7.41
N VAL A 68 -3.94 -5.02 6.64
CA VAL A 68 -5.10 -4.14 6.44
C VAL A 68 -6.23 -4.91 5.76
N TRP A 69 -5.95 -5.64 4.68
CA TRP A 69 -6.94 -6.47 4.01
C TRP A 69 -7.49 -7.59 4.91
N GLN A 70 -6.63 -8.27 5.65
CA GLN A 70 -7.03 -9.27 6.64
C GLN A 70 -7.96 -8.68 7.70
N ALA A 71 -7.70 -7.46 8.18
CA ALA A 71 -8.56 -6.78 9.14
C ALA A 71 -9.90 -6.30 8.54
N LEU A 72 -10.00 -6.14 7.22
CA LEU A 72 -11.22 -5.68 6.54
C LEU A 72 -12.09 -6.83 6.02
N ILE A 73 -11.49 -7.88 5.47
CA ILE A 73 -12.23 -8.96 4.80
C ILE A 73 -11.76 -10.35 5.20
N GLY A 74 -10.80 -10.48 6.12
CA GLY A 74 -10.19 -11.77 6.48
C GLY A 74 -11.13 -12.77 7.13
N HIS A 75 -12.27 -12.32 7.66
CA HIS A 75 -13.34 -13.19 8.17
C HIS A 75 -14.13 -13.90 7.06
N LEU A 76 -14.02 -13.46 5.81
CA LEU A 76 -14.66 -14.13 4.67
C LEU A 76 -13.89 -15.39 4.27
N ALA A 77 -14.59 -16.50 4.06
CA ALA A 77 -13.98 -17.76 3.61
C ALA A 77 -13.19 -17.61 2.28
N ARG A 78 -13.65 -16.70 1.42
CA ARG A 78 -13.02 -16.40 0.12
C ARG A 78 -11.93 -15.31 0.17
N ALA A 79 -11.60 -14.74 1.33
CA ALA A 79 -10.67 -13.61 1.44
C ALA A 79 -9.32 -13.88 0.75
N ASN A 80 -8.73 -15.05 0.99
CA ASN A 80 -7.46 -15.43 0.37
C ASN A 80 -7.55 -15.49 -1.15
N SER A 81 -8.65 -16.00 -1.71
CA SER A 81 -8.86 -16.06 -3.15
C SER A 81 -9.01 -14.68 -3.80
N ILE A 82 -9.47 -13.67 -3.04
CA ILE A 82 -9.62 -12.30 -3.53
C ILE A 82 -8.25 -11.60 -3.58
N LEU A 83 -7.39 -11.87 -2.60
CA LEU A 83 -6.09 -11.21 -2.44
C LEU A 83 -4.97 -11.81 -3.29
N THR A 84 -5.22 -12.89 -4.04
CA THR A 84 -4.23 -13.54 -4.94
C THR A 84 -4.11 -12.91 -6.32
N ALA A 85 -4.70 -11.74 -6.55
CA ALA A 85 -4.63 -11.06 -7.84
C ALA A 85 -3.18 -10.68 -8.22
N GLN A 86 -2.82 -10.86 -9.50
CA GLN A 86 -1.46 -10.61 -10.00
C GLN A 86 -1.12 -9.11 -10.05
N ASP A 87 -2.11 -8.26 -10.25
CA ASP A 87 -1.95 -6.80 -10.24
C ASP A 87 -3.24 -6.10 -9.78
N VAL A 88 -3.11 -4.80 -9.50
CA VAL A 88 -4.20 -3.95 -8.99
C VAL A 88 -5.36 -3.83 -9.99
N LYS A 89 -5.07 -3.83 -11.29
CA LYS A 89 -6.10 -3.71 -12.33
C LYS A 89 -6.94 -4.99 -12.38
N ALA A 90 -6.28 -6.15 -12.40
CA ALA A 90 -6.93 -7.45 -12.35
C ALA A 90 -7.72 -7.61 -11.05
N PHE A 91 -7.19 -7.15 -9.92
CA PHE A 91 -7.89 -7.12 -8.64
C PHE A 91 -9.19 -6.33 -8.70
N LEU A 92 -9.16 -5.09 -9.21
CA LEU A 92 -10.34 -4.24 -9.30
C LEU A 92 -11.38 -4.76 -10.30
N LEU A 93 -10.95 -5.25 -11.47
CA LEU A 93 -11.85 -5.77 -12.50
C LEU A 93 -12.54 -7.07 -12.09
N ASN A 94 -11.88 -7.90 -11.28
CA ASN A 94 -12.40 -9.17 -10.79
C ASN A 94 -12.85 -9.10 -9.33
N TRP A 95 -13.10 -7.89 -8.80
CA TRP A 95 -13.67 -7.73 -7.46
C TRP A 95 -15.01 -8.46 -7.41
N PRO A 96 -15.19 -9.48 -6.55
CA PRO A 96 -16.38 -10.30 -6.61
C PRO A 96 -17.61 -9.51 -6.17
N GLY A 97 -18.81 -9.94 -6.56
CA GLY A 97 -20.02 -9.47 -5.90
C GLY A 97 -20.07 -9.94 -4.43
N LEU A 98 -20.82 -9.22 -3.59
CA LEU A 98 -21.19 -9.70 -2.27
C LEU A 98 -22.51 -10.49 -2.39
N ASN A 99 -22.59 -11.67 -1.79
CA ASN A 99 -23.81 -12.50 -1.85
C ASN A 99 -24.95 -11.97 -0.97
N SER A 100 -24.77 -10.84 -0.30
CA SER A 100 -25.80 -10.21 0.54
C SER A 100 -26.39 -8.98 -0.14
N ARG A 101 -27.63 -8.65 0.23
CA ARG A 101 -28.33 -7.45 -0.22
C ARG A 101 -28.34 -6.40 0.88
N GLY A 102 -28.46 -5.12 0.51
CA GLY A 102 -28.62 -4.03 1.48
C GLY A 102 -27.32 -3.31 1.80
N PHE A 103 -27.15 -2.82 3.03
CA PHE A 103 -26.07 -1.88 3.35
C PHE A 103 -24.66 -2.45 3.12
N GLY A 104 -24.48 -3.76 3.35
CA GLY A 104 -23.23 -4.48 3.10
C GLY A 104 -22.74 -4.40 1.66
N GLU A 105 -23.65 -4.50 0.68
CA GLU A 105 -23.32 -4.43 -0.75
C GLU A 105 -22.69 -3.08 -1.12
N ILE A 106 -23.22 -1.98 -0.56
CA ILE A 106 -22.67 -0.64 -0.81
C ILE A 106 -21.28 -0.50 -0.22
N ILE A 107 -21.10 -0.98 1.02
CA ILE A 107 -19.79 -0.99 1.67
C ILE A 107 -18.81 -1.74 0.78
N TRP A 108 -19.22 -2.91 0.29
CA TRP A 108 -18.42 -3.80 -0.53
C TRP A 108 -18.01 -3.20 -1.88
N ASP A 109 -18.91 -2.47 -2.54
CA ASP A 109 -18.62 -1.80 -3.83
C ASP A 109 -17.60 -0.67 -3.68
N ILE A 110 -17.61 0.02 -2.54
CA ILE A 110 -16.70 1.16 -2.26
C ILE A 110 -15.37 0.68 -1.66
N LEU A 111 -15.39 -0.46 -0.97
CA LEU A 111 -14.27 -0.99 -0.20
C LEU A 111 -12.95 -1.07 -0.99
N PRO A 112 -12.88 -1.60 -2.22
CA PRO A 112 -11.60 -1.73 -2.89
C PRO A 112 -10.99 -0.35 -3.20
N PHE A 113 -11.79 0.60 -3.66
CA PHE A 113 -11.31 1.93 -4.02
C PHE A 113 -10.84 2.74 -2.80
N SER A 114 -11.65 2.73 -1.75
CA SER A 114 -11.33 3.43 -0.49
C SER A 114 -10.08 2.85 0.17
N THR A 115 -9.88 1.53 0.12
CA THR A 115 -8.68 0.86 0.66
C THR A 115 -7.43 1.27 -0.09
N LEU A 116 -7.44 1.19 -1.43
CA LEU A 116 -6.31 1.62 -2.26
C LEU A 116 -5.97 3.10 -2.03
N TRP A 117 -6.98 3.96 -1.97
CA TRP A 117 -6.80 5.39 -1.71
C TRP A 117 -6.12 5.66 -0.36
N VAL A 118 -6.63 5.06 0.72
CA VAL A 118 -6.09 5.31 2.07
C VAL A 118 -4.69 4.72 2.22
N ILE A 119 -4.42 3.53 1.67
CA ILE A 119 -3.05 2.96 1.67
C ILE A 119 -2.09 3.90 0.96
N TRP A 120 -2.44 4.38 -0.24
CA TRP A 120 -1.62 5.32 -1.00
C TRP A 120 -1.38 6.62 -0.24
N LYS A 121 -2.45 7.19 0.35
CA LYS A 121 -2.39 8.42 1.14
C LYS A 121 -1.49 8.25 2.36
N CYS A 122 -1.66 7.18 3.13
CA CYS A 122 -0.85 6.90 4.32
C CYS A 122 0.62 6.67 3.96
N ARG A 123 0.90 6.00 2.84
CA ARG A 123 2.27 5.79 2.35
C ARG A 123 2.94 7.11 1.98
N ASN A 124 2.20 8.02 1.33
CA ASN A 124 2.72 9.34 1.02
C ASN A 124 2.97 10.16 2.30
N GLN A 125 2.08 10.10 3.29
CA GLN A 125 2.32 10.75 4.58
C GLN A 125 3.56 10.19 5.29
N ALA A 126 3.77 8.87 5.26
CA ALA A 126 4.96 8.27 5.85
C ALA A 126 6.25 8.75 5.18
N ILE A 127 6.25 8.90 3.85
CA ILE A 127 7.42 9.34 3.09
C ILE A 127 7.69 10.84 3.22
N PHE A 128 6.64 11.67 3.15
CA PHE A 128 6.81 13.13 3.08
C PHE A 128 6.73 13.82 4.44
N ASN A 129 6.10 13.20 5.44
CA ASN A 129 5.83 13.78 6.76
C ASN A 129 6.35 12.91 7.92
N GLU A 130 7.11 11.85 7.65
CA GLU A 130 7.65 10.92 8.66
C GLU A 130 6.57 10.31 9.58
N GLU A 131 5.34 10.19 9.09
CA GLU A 131 4.24 9.59 9.86
C GLU A 131 4.38 8.06 9.96
N LEU A 132 3.94 7.51 11.09
CA LEU A 132 3.90 6.06 11.30
C LEU A 132 2.78 5.40 10.50
N PHE A 133 3.14 4.31 9.83
CA PHE A 133 2.23 3.47 9.05
C PHE A 133 1.57 2.41 9.95
N ILE A 134 0.49 2.78 10.65
CA ILE A 134 -0.18 1.96 11.68
C ILE A 134 -1.44 1.30 11.12
N VAL A 135 -1.49 -0.04 11.08
CA VAL A 135 -2.63 -0.82 10.55
C VAL A 135 -3.98 -0.37 11.11
N ALA A 136 -4.10 -0.25 12.44
CA ALA A 136 -5.37 0.13 13.08
C ALA A 136 -5.83 1.54 12.68
N LYS A 137 -4.89 2.49 12.48
CA LYS A 137 -5.18 3.84 11.99
C LYS A 137 -5.69 3.78 10.55
N ILE A 138 -5.04 2.98 9.71
CA ILE A 138 -5.40 2.80 8.29
C ILE A 138 -6.80 2.17 8.18
N VAL A 139 -7.08 1.08 8.90
CA VAL A 139 -8.40 0.42 8.90
C VAL A 139 -9.50 1.39 9.33
N ARG A 140 -9.28 2.16 10.40
CA ARG A 140 -10.23 3.19 10.84
C ARG A 140 -10.47 4.23 9.75
N GLU A 141 -9.41 4.72 9.11
CA GLU A 141 -9.51 5.72 8.05
C GLU A 141 -10.21 5.17 6.79
N ILE A 142 -10.03 3.89 6.46
CA ILE A 142 -10.77 3.21 5.39
C ILE A 142 -12.27 3.17 5.72
N LYS A 143 -12.65 2.74 6.92
CA LYS A 143 -14.06 2.73 7.36
C LYS A 143 -14.69 4.13 7.28
N CYS A 144 -13.97 5.16 7.72
CA CYS A 144 -14.41 6.55 7.58
C CYS A 144 -14.53 6.99 6.11
N THR A 145 -13.58 6.57 5.25
CA THR A 145 -13.57 6.90 3.82
C THR A 145 -14.72 6.24 3.09
N VAL A 146 -14.99 4.95 3.35
CA VAL A 146 -16.18 4.24 2.88
C VAL A 146 -17.44 5.01 3.23
N TRP A 147 -17.59 5.37 4.52
CA TRP A 147 -18.75 6.12 5.00
C TRP A 147 -18.92 7.46 4.29
N ALA A 148 -17.83 8.21 4.10
CA ALA A 148 -17.85 9.51 3.42
C ALA A 148 -18.19 9.38 1.93
N TRP A 149 -17.68 8.34 1.26
CA TRP A 149 -17.86 8.16 -0.19
C TRP A 149 -19.26 7.65 -0.56
N MET A 150 -20.00 7.08 0.38
CA MET A 150 -21.42 6.76 0.18
C MET A 150 -22.29 7.99 -0.12
N ASP A 151 -21.87 9.20 0.26
CA ASP A 151 -22.64 10.43 0.01
C ASP A 151 -22.46 10.96 -1.41
N VAL A 152 -21.53 10.40 -2.18
CA VAL A 152 -21.21 10.83 -3.55
C VAL A 152 -22.24 10.32 -4.56
N ASP A 153 -22.76 9.11 -4.37
CA ASP A 153 -23.79 8.51 -5.23
C ASP A 153 -25.18 8.63 -4.58
N GLY A 154 -26.15 9.18 -5.31
CA GLY A 154 -27.52 9.35 -4.82
C GLY A 154 -28.20 8.03 -4.43
N ASN A 155 -27.88 6.92 -5.10
CA ASN A 155 -28.41 5.59 -4.77
C ASN A 155 -27.84 5.09 -3.44
N TYR A 156 -26.55 5.27 -3.21
CA TYR A 156 -25.89 4.89 -1.95
C TYR A 156 -26.38 5.74 -0.80
N LYS A 157 -26.50 7.06 -1.01
CA LYS A 157 -27.02 8.00 -0.02
C LYS A 157 -28.41 7.63 0.49
N ASN A 158 -29.31 7.23 -0.41
CA ASN A 158 -30.66 6.81 -0.04
C ASN A 158 -30.68 5.52 0.79
N ARG A 159 -29.78 4.57 0.50
CA ARG A 159 -29.67 3.32 1.25
C ARG A 159 -28.91 3.48 2.57
N LYS A 160 -28.02 4.46 2.67
CA LYS A 160 -27.29 4.83 3.89
C LYS A 160 -28.17 5.53 4.94
N LYS A 161 -29.26 6.18 4.53
CA LYS A 161 -30.06 7.08 5.39
C LYS A 161 -30.50 6.49 6.73
N ASP A 162 -30.73 5.18 6.77
CA ASP A 162 -31.23 4.45 7.94
C ASP A 162 -30.10 3.82 8.77
N HIS A 163 -28.84 4.07 8.38
CA HIS A 163 -27.65 3.54 9.03
C HIS A 163 -26.86 4.64 9.73
N THR A 164 -26.08 4.23 10.73
CA THR A 164 -25.14 5.11 11.43
C THR A 164 -23.70 4.70 11.21
N ILE A 165 -22.78 5.65 11.36
CA ILE A 165 -21.35 5.32 11.33
C ILE A 165 -20.99 4.38 12.49
N ALA A 166 -21.67 4.47 13.63
CA ALA A 166 -21.46 3.58 14.77
C ALA A 166 -21.78 2.11 14.41
N GLU A 167 -22.85 1.85 13.66
CA GLU A 167 -23.15 0.51 13.13
C GLU A 167 -22.03 -0.03 12.24
N LEU A 168 -21.48 0.82 11.35
CA LEU A 168 -20.37 0.44 10.47
C LEU A 168 -19.14 -0.04 11.28
N PHE A 169 -18.84 0.64 12.38
CA PHE A 169 -17.70 0.29 13.23
C PHE A 169 -17.96 -0.94 14.11
N SER A 170 -19.16 -1.05 14.68
CA SER A 170 -19.51 -2.08 15.66
C SER A 170 -19.92 -3.41 15.04
N ASN A 171 -20.46 -3.41 13.82
CA ASN A 171 -20.98 -4.60 13.15
C ASN A 171 -20.34 -4.84 11.77
N TRP A 172 -19.05 -4.51 11.63
CA TRP A 172 -18.35 -4.60 10.34
C TRP A 172 -18.46 -5.99 9.69
N GLU A 173 -18.19 -7.06 10.46
CA GLU A 173 -18.22 -8.43 9.95
C GLU A 173 -19.64 -8.86 9.56
N GLY A 174 -20.66 -8.50 10.35
CA GLY A 174 -22.05 -8.81 10.04
C GLY A 174 -22.61 -8.01 8.85
N LEU A 175 -22.01 -6.86 8.54
CA LEU A 175 -22.35 -6.08 7.35
C LEU A 175 -21.70 -6.66 6.10
N ILE A 176 -20.44 -7.11 6.21
CA ILE A 176 -19.70 -7.71 5.11
C ILE A 176 -19.68 -9.22 5.28
N GLN A 177 -20.76 -9.88 4.94
CA GLN A 177 -20.85 -11.34 5.00
C GLN A 177 -21.49 -11.89 3.73
N ASP A 178 -21.05 -13.08 3.33
CA ASP A 178 -21.74 -13.87 2.32
C ASP A 178 -22.94 -14.53 2.99
N GLN A 179 -24.16 -14.13 2.59
CA GLN A 179 -25.38 -14.82 3.01
C GLN A 179 -25.63 -15.99 2.04
N TRP A 180 -25.77 -17.19 2.59
CA TRP A 180 -26.06 -18.43 1.86
C TRP A 180 -27.50 -18.85 2.15
#